data_AF-A0A968B1E4-F1
#
_entry.id   AF-A0A968B1E4-F1
#
_cell.length_a   1.000
_cell.length_b   1.000
_cell.length_c   1.000
_cell.angle_alpha   90.00
_cell.angle_beta   90.00
_cell.angle_gamma   90.00
#
_symmetry.space_group_name_H-M   'P 1'
#
loop_
_entity.id
_entity.type
_entity.pdbx_description
1 polymer ?
#
loop_
_entity_poly.entity_id
_entity_poly.type
_entity_poly.pdbx_seq_one_letter_code
_entity_poly.pdbx_strand_id
1 'polypeptide(L)'
;MQHKMKGMSIQTLVPVGVAFVVIAFVIAMGSTILQSLFDDQTADSYAQNATEEGLEALEELGSWLPTLALVIIAAIIIGVLVMYLAGRR
;
A
#
# COMPACT_ATOMS: atom_id res chain seq x y z
N MET A 1 13.54 -9.29 -35.75
CA MET A 1 13.94 -9.06 -34.34
C MET A 1 12.84 -9.66 -33.47
N GLN A 2 13.06 -10.87 -32.93
CA GLN A 2 12.05 -11.54 -32.10
C GLN A 2 12.05 -10.93 -30.70
N HIS A 3 11.01 -10.16 -30.40
CA HIS A 3 10.76 -9.64 -29.06
C HIS A 3 10.36 -10.84 -28.19
N LYS A 4 11.31 -11.43 -27.47
CA LYS A 4 11.02 -12.44 -26.43
C LYS A 4 10.05 -11.78 -25.45
N MET A 5 8.79 -12.18 -25.47
CA MET A 5 7.82 -11.83 -24.44
C MET A 5 8.35 -12.44 -23.14
N LYS A 6 9.07 -11.64 -22.34
CA LYS A 6 9.61 -12.06 -21.06
C LYS A 6 8.40 -12.35 -20.18
N GLY A 7 8.22 -13.62 -19.85
CA GLY A 7 7.24 -14.02 -18.85
C GLY A 7 7.45 -13.19 -17.58
N MET A 8 6.40 -12.63 -16.99
CA MET A 8 6.47 -11.96 -15.71
C MET A 8 6.83 -13.05 -14.70
N SER A 9 8.12 -13.18 -14.38
CA SER A 9 8.58 -14.19 -13.45
C SER A 9 8.08 -13.81 -12.06
N ILE A 10 7.85 -14.80 -11.20
CA ILE A 10 7.49 -14.58 -9.78
C ILE A 10 8.47 -13.58 -9.11
N GLN A 11 9.73 -13.55 -9.56
CA GLN A 11 10.75 -12.61 -9.08
C GLN A 11 10.41 -11.14 -9.35
N THR A 12 9.60 -10.83 -10.37
CA THR A 12 9.15 -9.47 -10.67
C THR A 12 7.96 -9.02 -9.81
N LEU A 13 7.29 -9.95 -9.12
CA LEU A 13 6.21 -9.64 -8.17
C LEU A 13 6.74 -9.32 -6.77
N VAL A 14 7.92 -9.85 -6.42
CA VAL A 14 8.55 -9.64 -5.11
C VAL A 14 8.71 -8.15 -4.78
N PRO A 15 9.25 -7.28 -5.67
CA PRO A 15 9.37 -5.86 -5.38
C PRO A 15 8.04 -5.17 -5.12
N VAL A 16 6.96 -5.57 -5.82
CA VAL A 16 5.62 -5.00 -5.64
C VAL A 16 5.06 -5.37 -4.26
N GLY A 17 5.21 -6.63 -3.87
CA GLY A 17 4.80 -7.10 -2.53
C GLY A 17 5.57 -6.39 -1.42
N VAL A 18 6.89 -6.23 -1.58
CA VAL A 18 7.73 -5.50 -0.61
C VAL A 18 7.30 -4.03 -0.52
N ALA A 19 7.08 -3.36 -1.65
CA ALA A 19 6.62 -1.97 -1.66
C ALA A 19 5.28 -1.80 -0.92
N PHE A 20 4.33 -2.73 -1.14
CA PHE A 20 3.05 -2.71 -0.43
C PHE A 20 3.22 -2.85 1.09
N VAL A 21 4.07 -3.79 1.54
CA VAL A 21 4.39 -3.96 2.96
C VAL A 21 5.03 -2.71 3.55
N VAL A 22 5.95 -2.08 2.83
CA VAL A 22 6.59 -0.83 3.28
C VAL A 22 5.57 0.29 3.43
N ILE A 23 4.62 0.44 2.50
CA ILE A 23 3.55 1.45 2.59
C ILE A 23 2.69 1.21 3.83
N ALA A 24 2.24 -0.03 4.05
CA ALA A 24 1.45 -0.39 5.23
C ALA A 24 2.22 -0.09 6.53
N PHE A 25 3.52 -0.38 6.55
CA PHE A 25 4.37 -0.12 7.70
C PHE A 25 4.55 1.38 7.96
N VAL A 26 4.74 2.21 6.92
CA VAL A 26 4.86 3.67 7.05
C VAL A 26 3.58 4.27 7.64
N ILE A 27 2.41 3.82 7.20
CA ILE A 27 1.12 4.28 7.74
C ILE A 27 1.00 3.90 9.22
N ALA A 28 1.30 2.65 9.58
CA ALA A 28 1.25 2.18 10.96
C ALA A 28 2.22 2.94 11.89
N MET A 29 3.46 3.14 11.44
CA MET A 29 4.46 3.90 12.19
C MET A 29 4.08 5.38 12.31
N GLY A 30 3.58 5.97 11.23
CA GLY A 30 3.09 7.36 11.24
C GLY A 30 1.96 7.55 12.24
N SER A 31 1.02 6.60 12.31
CA SER A 31 -0.09 6.65 13.26
C SER A 31 0.40 6.55 14.70
N THR A 32 1.36 5.65 14.97
CA THR A 32 1.97 5.52 16.30
C THR A 32 2.67 6.81 16.75
N ILE A 33 3.38 7.48 15.83
CA ILE A 33 4.06 8.75 16.12
C ILE A 33 3.06 9.87 16.38
N LEU A 34 2.04 10.03 15.52
CA LEU A 34 1.02 11.06 15.72
C LEU A 34 0.22 10.83 17.00
N GLN A 35 -0.06 9.57 17.36
CA GLN A 35 -0.77 9.24 18.60
C GLN A 35 0.05 9.64 19.83
N SER A 36 1.36 9.35 19.80
CA SER A 36 2.27 9.80 20.86
C SER A 36 2.32 11.33 20.96
N LEU A 37 2.33 12.03 19.81
CA LEU A 37 2.30 13.50 19.78
C LEU A 37 0.97 14.06 20.30
N PHE A 38 -0.15 13.39 20.04
CA PHE A 38 -1.47 13.82 20.52
C PHE A 38 -1.55 13.72 22.04
N ASP A 39 -1.04 12.61 22.59
CA ASP A 39 -1.05 12.33 24.04
C ASP A 39 -0.16 13.31 24.84
N ASP A 40 0.92 13.83 24.23
CA ASP A 40 1.87 14.76 24.87
C ASP A 40 1.43 16.24 24.77
N GLN A 41 0.32 16.55 24.10
CA GLN A 41 -0.11 17.93 23.87
C GLN A 41 -1.11 18.47 24.90
N THR A 42 -1.17 19.79 25.04
CA THR A 42 -2.17 20.44 25.88
C THR A 42 -3.55 20.28 25.24
N ALA A 43 -4.53 19.90 26.06
CA ALA A 43 -5.92 19.74 25.66
C ALA A 43 -6.48 21.01 24.97
N ASP A 44 -7.31 20.82 23.94
CA ASP A 44 -7.99 21.86 23.16
C ASP A 44 -7.05 22.88 22.48
N SER A 45 -5.77 22.52 22.32
CA SER A 45 -4.82 23.35 21.59
C SER A 45 -4.94 23.16 20.08
N TYR A 46 -4.61 24.21 19.31
CA TYR A 46 -4.56 24.12 17.85
C TYR A 46 -3.68 22.96 17.36
N ALA A 47 -2.56 22.71 18.06
CA ALA A 47 -1.67 21.61 17.73
C ALA A 47 -2.36 20.24 17.91
N GLN A 48 -3.18 20.09 18.95
CA GLN A 48 -3.83 18.82 19.26
C GLN A 48 -4.87 18.52 18.18
N ASN A 49 -5.69 19.50 17.82
CA ASN A 49 -6.68 19.37 16.75
C ASN A 49 -6.01 19.02 15.41
N ALA A 50 -4.88 19.66 15.08
CA ALA A 50 -4.16 19.33 13.86
C ALA A 50 -3.57 17.91 13.87
N THR A 51 -3.18 17.41 15.05
CA THR A 51 -2.68 16.04 15.22
C THR A 51 -3.82 15.03 15.12
N GLU A 52 -5.00 15.36 15.64
CA GLU A 52 -6.24 14.58 15.52
C GLU A 52 -6.65 14.43 14.05
N GLU A 53 -6.72 15.53 13.30
CA GLU A 53 -6.99 15.48 11.85
C GLU A 53 -5.96 14.62 11.10
N GLY A 54 -4.68 14.68 11.50
CA GLY A 54 -3.63 13.83 10.96
C GLY A 54 -3.82 12.34 11.29
N LEU A 55 -4.28 12.02 12.50
CA LEU A 55 -4.61 10.65 12.90
C LEU A 55 -5.80 10.10 12.11
N GLU A 56 -6.86 10.88 11.96
CA GLU A 56 -8.03 10.50 11.15
C GLU A 56 -7.63 10.23 9.70
N ALA A 57 -6.77 11.07 9.12
CA ALA A 57 -6.27 10.87 7.75
C ALA A 57 -5.45 9.58 7.62
N LEU A 58 -4.62 9.24 8.62
CA LEU A 58 -3.86 7.99 8.60
C LEU A 58 -4.75 6.76 8.81
N GLU A 59 -5.79 6.87 9.63
CA GLU A 59 -6.80 5.82 9.79
C GLU A 59 -7.57 5.60 8.49
N GLU A 60 -7.98 6.68 7.83
CA GLU A 60 -8.63 6.62 6.52
C GLU A 60 -7.71 5.93 5.51
N LEU A 61 -6.45 6.36 5.36
CA LEU A 61 -5.49 5.71 4.46
C LEU A 61 -5.25 4.23 4.81
N GLY A 62 -5.20 3.91 6.11
CA GLY A 62 -5.08 2.54 6.60
C GLY A 62 -6.27 1.67 6.20
N SER A 63 -7.49 2.22 6.23
CA SER A 63 -8.71 1.51 5.85
C SER A 63 -8.78 1.14 4.36
N TRP A 64 -8.02 1.83 3.52
CA TRP A 64 -7.91 1.53 2.08
C TRP A 64 -6.87 0.45 1.77
N LEU A 65 -5.97 0.10 2.69
CA LEU A 65 -4.94 -0.92 2.47
C LEU A 65 -5.50 -2.27 2.03
N PRO A 66 -6.58 -2.82 2.62
CA PRO A 66 -7.18 -4.07 2.14
C PRO A 66 -7.67 -3.99 0.70
N THR A 67 -8.29 -2.87 0.32
CA THR A 67 -8.75 -2.63 -1.05
C THR A 67 -7.58 -2.58 -2.02
N LEU A 68 -6.49 -1.87 -1.67
CA LEU A 68 -5.27 -1.81 -2.48
C LEU A 68 -4.62 -3.20 -2.61
N ALA A 69 -4.56 -3.98 -1.54
CA ALA A 69 -4.05 -5.35 -1.56
C ALA A 69 -4.84 -6.22 -2.54
N LEU A 70 -6.17 -6.14 -2.50
CA LEU A 70 -7.05 -6.88 -3.40
C LEU A 70 -6.83 -6.49 -4.86
N VAL A 71 -6.70 -5.19 -5.15
CA VAL A 71 -6.43 -4.69 -6.51
C VAL A 71 -5.09 -5.20 -7.03
N ILE A 72 -4.03 -5.18 -6.20
CA ILE A 72 -2.72 -5.70 -6.57
C ILE A 72 -2.80 -7.19 -6.91
N ILE A 73 -3.44 -8.00 -6.06
CA ILE A 73 -3.60 -9.44 -6.29
C ILE A 73 -4.40 -9.70 -7.58
N ALA A 74 -5.50 -8.97 -7.79
CA ALA A 74 -6.30 -9.09 -9.01
C ALA A 74 -5.49 -8.74 -10.27
N ALA A 75 -4.71 -7.65 -10.24
CA ALA A 75 -3.85 -7.24 -11.35
C ALA A 75 -2.79 -8.29 -11.67
N ILE A 76 -2.20 -8.92 -10.65
CA ILE A 76 -1.24 -10.02 -10.82
C ILE A 76 -1.91 -11.22 -11.51
N ILE A 77 -3.08 -11.64 -11.04
CA ILE A 77 -3.81 -12.77 -11.63
C ILE A 77 -4.14 -12.49 -13.10
N ILE A 78 -4.68 -11.30 -13.41
CA ILE A 78 -5.00 -10.90 -14.78
C ILE A 78 -3.74 -10.89 -15.64
N GLY A 79 -2.64 -10.32 -15.16
CA GLY A 79 -1.36 -10.30 -15.88
C GLY A 79 -0.85 -11.70 -16.24
N VAL A 80 -0.94 -12.64 -15.29
CA VAL A 80 -0.57 -14.05 -15.52
C VAL A 80 -1.51 -14.72 -16.54
N LEU A 81 -2.83 -14.51 -16.42
CA LEU A 81 -3.82 -15.10 -17.34
C LEU A 81 -3.67 -14.58 -18.77
N VAL A 82 -3.51 -13.27 -18.94
CA VAL A 82 -3.31 -12.65 -20.26
C VAL A 82 -2.04 -13.19 -20.92
N MET A 83 -0.95 -13.30 -20.17
CA MET A 83 0.31 -13.82 -20.67
C MET A 83 0.21 -15.30 -21.06
N TYR A 84 -0.45 -16.12 -20.25
CA TYR A 84 -0.67 -17.53 -20.57
C TYR A 84 -1.55 -17.74 -21.81
N LEU A 85 -2.63 -16.96 -21.93
CA LEU A 85 -3.54 -17.05 -23.09
C LEU A 85 -2.93 -16.46 -24.36
N ALA A 86 -2.18 -15.35 -24.26
CA ALA A 86 -1.53 -14.71 -25.39
C ALA A 86 -0.32 -15.51 -25.92
N GLY A 87 0.44 -16.17 -25.05
CA GLY A 87 1.56 -17.02 -25.44
C GLY A 87 1.18 -18.40 -25.99
N ARG A 88 -0.11 -18.77 -25.95
CA ARG A 88 -0.64 -20.05 -26.43
C ARG A 88 -1.16 -20.00 -27.88
N ARG A 89 -1.19 -18.82 -28.51
CA ARG A 89 -1.46 -18.64 -29.95
C ARG A 89 -0.15 -18.52 -30.73
#